data_AF-A0A7C7XJE2-F1
#
_entry.id   AF-A0A7C7XJE2-F1
#
_cell.length_a   1.000
_cell.length_b   1.000
_cell.length_c   1.000
_cell.angle_alpha   90.00
_cell.angle_beta   90.00
_cell.angle_gamma   90.00
#
_symmetry.space_group_name_H-M   'P 1'
#
loop_
_entity.id
_entity.type
_entity.pdbx_description
1 polymer ?
#
loop_
_entity_poly.entity_id
_entity_poly.type
_entity_poly.pdbx_seq_one_letter_code
_entity_poly.pdbx_strand_id
1 'polypeptide(L)'
;MAQVRGARSSNPAAPNDGRIFPAKAKGSRPTYFDDEGASDAMVQVVTSLAAEVWALTERIQTLEKVLAEKDLIEDGLITAYELSELDEQQRLEDAAAFVARIFRVLEEMREEIVNEESPESYLEVVDRAFSELRKES
;
A
#
# COMPACT_ATOMS: atom_id res chain seq x y z
N MET A 1 -26.81 28.77 19.42
CA MET A 1 -26.23 27.70 18.58
C MET A 1 -26.11 26.46 19.44
N ALA A 2 -26.91 25.42 19.15
CA ALA A 2 -26.95 24.20 19.95
C ALA A 2 -25.88 23.22 19.47
N GLN A 3 -24.95 22.90 20.36
CA GLN A 3 -23.87 21.95 20.12
C GLN A 3 -24.43 20.53 20.22
N VAL A 4 -24.56 19.84 19.07
CA VAL A 4 -24.97 18.44 19.02
C VAL A 4 -23.83 17.59 19.60
N ARG A 5 -23.97 17.19 20.88
CA ARG A 5 -23.12 16.18 21.50
C ARG A 5 -23.37 14.86 20.77
N GLY A 6 -22.38 14.41 20.01
CA GLY A 6 -22.38 13.10 19.37
C GLY A 6 -22.67 11.99 20.38
N ALA A 7 -23.37 10.94 19.93
CA ALA A 7 -23.77 9.78 20.70
C ALA A 7 -22.56 8.98 21.20
N ARG A 8 -21.90 9.47 22.26
CA ARG A 8 -21.00 8.66 23.07
C ARG A 8 -21.84 8.04 24.17
N SER A 9 -21.91 6.70 24.18
CA SER A 9 -22.44 5.93 25.30
C SER A 9 -21.93 6.50 26.61
N SER A 10 -22.82 6.84 27.55
CA SER A 10 -22.48 7.30 28.89
C SER A 10 -21.84 6.21 29.76
N ASN A 11 -21.83 4.97 29.27
CA ASN A 11 -21.23 3.83 29.94
C ASN A 11 -19.92 3.46 29.22
N PRO A 12 -18.75 3.70 29.83
CA PRO A 12 -17.49 3.17 29.31
C PRO A 12 -17.59 1.64 29.30
N ALA A 13 -17.07 1.00 28.25
CA ALA A 13 -16.95 -0.45 28.22
C ALA A 13 -16.21 -0.88 29.49
N ALA A 14 -16.77 -1.85 30.23
CA ALA A 14 -16.13 -2.36 31.42
C ALA A 14 -14.72 -2.87 31.07
N PRO A 15 -13.70 -2.62 31.91
CA PRO A 15 -12.36 -3.14 31.69
C PRO A 15 -12.43 -4.66 31.55
N ASN A 16 -11.67 -5.19 30.60
CA ASN A 16 -11.60 -6.62 30.35
C ASN A 16 -11.17 -7.35 31.64
N ASP A 17 -12.05 -8.19 32.18
CA ASP A 17 -11.97 -8.93 33.45
C ASP A 17 -10.97 -10.10 33.40
N GLY A 18 -9.84 -9.91 32.70
CA GLY A 18 -8.83 -10.94 32.48
C GLY A 18 -9.22 -11.96 31.40
N ARG A 19 -10.24 -11.69 30.56
CA ARG A 19 -10.53 -12.56 29.42
C ARG A 19 -9.43 -12.40 28.38
N ILE A 20 -8.72 -13.50 28.13
CA ILE A 20 -7.80 -13.60 27.01
C ILE A 20 -8.66 -13.73 25.75
N PHE A 21 -8.74 -12.66 24.95
CA PHE A 21 -9.32 -12.76 23.64
C PHE A 21 -8.41 -13.63 22.77
N PRO A 22 -8.96 -14.61 22.02
CA PRO A 22 -8.16 -15.36 21.08
C PRO A 22 -7.57 -14.39 20.04
N ALA A 23 -6.27 -14.50 19.79
CA ALA A 23 -5.56 -13.64 18.83
C ALA A 23 -6.15 -13.70 17.41
N LYS A 24 -6.93 -14.75 17.11
CA LYS A 24 -7.65 -14.94 15.86
C LYS A 24 -9.14 -15.15 16.17
N ALA A 25 -9.99 -14.37 15.50
CA ALA A 25 -11.44 -14.58 15.55
C ALA A 25 -11.78 -16.00 15.06
N LYS A 26 -12.67 -16.70 15.77
CA LYS A 26 -13.21 -18.00 15.34
C LYS A 26 -14.31 -17.75 14.30
N GLY A 27 -14.01 -17.95 13.03
CA GLY A 27 -14.96 -17.87 11.91
C GLY A 27 -14.27 -17.52 10.59
N SER A 28 -14.85 -17.95 9.47
CA SER A 28 -14.48 -17.41 8.16
C SER A 28 -14.76 -15.91 8.15
N ARG A 29 -13.87 -15.13 7.56
CA ARG A 29 -14.07 -13.68 7.42
C ARG A 29 -15.35 -13.47 6.59
N PRO A 30 -16.27 -12.59 7.01
CA PRO A 30 -17.38 -12.21 6.16
C PRO A 30 -16.83 -11.63 4.84
N THR A 31 -17.31 -12.14 3.72
CA THR A 31 -17.03 -11.61 2.38
C THR A 31 -18.25 -10.85 1.90
N TYR A 32 -18.04 -9.70 1.27
CA TYR A 32 -19.12 -8.88 0.70
C TYR A 32 -19.31 -9.13 -0.79
N PHE A 33 -18.29 -9.68 -1.47
CA PHE A 33 -18.31 -9.97 -2.90
C PHE A 33 -18.32 -11.49 -3.17
N ASP A 34 -18.94 -11.88 -4.28
CA ASP A 34 -19.05 -13.27 -4.74
C ASP A 34 -17.78 -13.69 -5.52
N ASP A 35 -16.60 -13.50 -4.94
CA ASP A 35 -15.29 -13.80 -5.55
C ASP A 35 -14.30 -14.44 -4.56
N GLU A 36 -14.83 -15.23 -3.63
CA GLU A 36 -14.07 -15.90 -2.57
C GLU A 36 -13.26 -14.92 -1.67
N GLY A 37 -13.65 -13.65 -1.64
CA GLY A 37 -13.06 -12.61 -0.80
C GLY A 37 -11.85 -11.90 -1.41
N ALA A 38 -11.58 -12.08 -2.70
CA ALA A 38 -10.50 -11.39 -3.40
C ALA A 38 -10.73 -9.86 -3.41
N SER A 39 -11.93 -9.41 -3.78
CA SER A 39 -12.29 -8.00 -3.77
C SER A 39 -12.28 -7.40 -2.37
N ASP A 40 -12.76 -8.14 -1.37
CA ASP A 40 -12.71 -7.74 0.04
C ASP A 40 -11.27 -7.52 0.52
N ALA A 41 -10.35 -8.41 0.15
CA ALA A 41 -8.93 -8.27 0.45
C ALA A 41 -8.33 -7.05 -0.23
N MET A 42 -8.65 -6.80 -1.51
CA MET A 42 -8.18 -5.63 -2.25
C MET A 42 -8.68 -4.32 -1.63
N VAL A 43 -9.96 -4.23 -1.26
CA VAL A 43 -10.52 -3.05 -0.57
C VAL A 43 -9.81 -2.83 0.75
N GLN A 44 -9.52 -3.90 1.51
CA GLN A 44 -8.79 -3.76 2.77
C GLN A 44 -7.35 -3.25 2.53
N VAL A 45 -6.65 -3.80 1.54
CA VAL A 45 -5.29 -3.36 1.19
C VAL A 45 -5.29 -1.88 0.81
N VAL A 46 -6.18 -1.46 -0.09
CA VAL A 46 -6.30 -0.06 -0.53
C VAL A 46 -6.65 0.86 0.63
N THR A 47 -7.59 0.48 1.49
CA THR A 47 -7.99 1.30 2.65
C THR A 47 -6.84 1.43 3.65
N SER A 48 -6.09 0.35 3.88
CA SER A 48 -4.92 0.36 4.78
C SER A 48 -3.82 1.25 4.20
N LEU A 49 -3.52 1.13 2.92
CA LEU A 49 -2.55 1.98 2.23
C LEU A 49 -2.96 3.46 2.26
N ALA A 50 -4.23 3.77 2.02
CA ALA A 50 -4.73 5.15 2.09
C ALA A 50 -4.54 5.76 3.50
N ALA A 51 -4.77 4.96 4.55
CA ALA A 51 -4.55 5.40 5.93
C ALA A 51 -3.06 5.67 6.21
N GLU A 52 -2.16 4.79 5.76
CA GLU A 52 -0.71 4.98 5.91
C GLU A 52 -0.21 6.20 5.11
N VAL A 53 -0.72 6.42 3.88
CA VAL A 53 -0.41 7.61 3.07
C VAL A 53 -0.85 8.89 3.78
N TRP A 54 -2.02 8.88 4.40
CA TRP A 54 -2.48 10.02 5.20
C TRP A 54 -1.57 10.26 6.41
N ALA A 55 -1.19 9.22 7.14
CA ALA A 55 -0.28 9.33 8.28
C ALA A 55 1.11 9.90 7.87
N LEU A 56 1.62 9.52 6.70
CA LEU A 56 2.84 10.10 6.12
C LEU A 56 2.66 11.58 5.80
N THR A 57 1.51 11.96 5.23
CA THR A 57 1.17 13.36 4.93
C THR A 57 1.12 14.20 6.21
N GLU A 58 0.47 13.72 7.26
CA GLU A 58 0.44 14.37 8.57
C GLU A 58 1.84 14.51 9.17
N ARG A 59 2.70 13.50 8.99
CA ARG A 59 4.09 13.54 9.46
C ARG A 59 4.92 14.58 8.70
N ILE A 60 4.74 14.71 7.38
CA ILE A 60 5.39 15.75 6.56
C ILE A 60 4.94 17.13 7.02
N GLN A 61 3.63 17.36 7.14
CA GLN A 61 3.09 18.65 7.64
C GLN A 61 3.59 18.98 9.04
N THR A 62 3.71 17.98 9.92
CA THR A 62 4.27 18.16 11.26
C THR A 62 5.76 18.52 11.19
N LEU A 63 6.52 17.89 10.30
CA LEU A 63 7.93 18.21 10.10
C LEU A 63 8.10 19.65 9.62
N GLU A 64 7.30 20.11 8.66
CA GLU A 64 7.31 21.50 8.19
C GLU A 64 7.05 22.49 9.33
N LYS A 65 6.01 22.25 10.13
CA LYS A 65 5.70 23.08 11.31
C LYS A 65 6.84 23.11 12.31
N VAL A 66 7.44 21.96 12.63
CA VAL A 66 8.57 21.88 13.57
C VAL A 66 9.79 22.64 13.06
N LEU A 67 10.05 22.63 11.75
CA LEU A 67 11.16 23.40 11.16
C LEU A 67 10.89 24.91 11.22
N ALA A 68 9.66 25.34 10.95
CA ALA A 68 9.26 26.75 11.06
C ALA A 68 9.30 27.25 12.52
N GLU A 69 8.78 26.48 13.47
CA GLU A 69 8.84 26.79 14.92
C GLU A 69 10.28 26.89 15.46
N LYS A 70 11.23 26.26 14.78
CA LYS A 70 12.67 26.33 15.11
C LYS A 70 13.42 27.42 14.36
N ASP A 71 12.71 28.28 13.62
CA ASP A 71 13.26 29.33 12.77
C ASP A 71 14.29 28.80 11.74
N LEU A 72 14.14 27.54 11.30
CA LEU A 72 15.03 26.92 10.29
C LEU A 72 14.55 27.19 8.85
N ILE A 73 13.24 27.37 8.68
CA ILE A 73 12.59 27.74 7.41
C ILE A 73 11.50 28.77 7.69
N GLU A 74 11.10 29.52 6.68
CA GLU A 74 9.91 30.37 6.76
C GLU A 74 8.63 29.52 6.74
N ASP A 75 7.60 29.95 7.47
CA ASP A 75 6.28 29.31 7.41
C ASP A 75 5.72 29.38 5.99
N GLY A 76 5.20 28.26 5.49
CA GLY A 76 4.71 28.13 4.12
C GLY A 76 5.80 28.01 3.04
N LEU A 77 7.10 28.01 3.37
CA LEU A 77 8.19 27.93 2.39
C LEU A 77 8.02 26.75 1.42
N ILE A 78 7.74 25.55 1.94
CA ILE A 78 7.60 24.34 1.12
C ILE A 78 6.42 24.45 0.15
N THR A 79 5.33 25.12 0.55
CA THR A 79 4.16 25.34 -0.33
C THR A 79 4.47 26.34 -1.45
N ALA A 80 5.32 27.33 -1.18
CA ALA A 80 5.73 28.34 -2.16
C ALA A 80 6.98 27.94 -2.97
N TYR A 81 7.61 26.83 -2.62
CA TYR A 81 8.88 26.41 -3.22
C TYR A 81 8.66 25.94 -4.67
N GLU A 82 9.30 26.64 -5.60
CA GLU A 82 9.37 26.24 -7.01
C GLU A 82 10.62 25.40 -7.24
N LEU A 83 10.42 24.26 -7.90
CA LEU A 83 11.53 23.40 -8.30
C LEU A 83 12.28 24.01 -9.47
N SER A 84 13.58 23.72 -9.56
CA SER A 84 14.31 24.02 -10.79
C SER A 84 13.86 23.09 -11.92
N GLU A 85 14.04 23.51 -13.18
CA GLU A 85 13.74 22.66 -14.35
C GLU A 85 14.43 21.28 -14.26
N LEU A 86 15.66 21.25 -13.71
CA LEU A 86 16.41 20.02 -13.50
C LEU A 86 15.74 19.11 -12.46
N ASP A 87 15.28 19.66 -11.34
CA ASP A 87 14.64 18.90 -10.27
C ASP A 87 13.25 18.38 -10.68
N GLU A 88 12.52 19.15 -11.49
CA GLU A 88 11.26 18.70 -12.10
C GLU A 88 11.48 17.51 -13.03
N GLN A 89 12.48 17.60 -13.90
CA GLN A 89 12.85 16.51 -14.82
C GLN A 89 13.24 15.25 -14.04
N GLN A 90 14.07 15.39 -13.00
CA GLN A 90 14.45 14.25 -12.16
C GLN A 90 13.23 13.63 -11.46
N ARG A 91 12.30 14.44 -10.95
CA ARG A 91 11.07 13.93 -10.33
C ARG A 91 10.19 13.16 -11.30
N LEU A 92 10.10 13.59 -12.56
CA LEU A 92 9.36 12.88 -13.60
C LEU A 92 10.00 11.52 -13.91
N GLU A 93 11.33 11.47 -14.00
CA GLU A 93 12.07 10.22 -14.22
C GLU A 93 11.90 9.25 -13.05
N ASP A 94 12.00 9.75 -11.81
CA ASP A 94 11.78 8.95 -10.60
C ASP A 94 10.36 8.40 -10.53
N ALA A 95 9.36 9.23 -10.88
CA ALA A 95 7.96 8.83 -10.92
C ALA A 95 7.72 7.74 -11.99
N ALA A 96 8.30 7.91 -13.19
CA ALA A 96 8.20 6.90 -14.25
C ALA A 96 8.84 5.57 -13.82
N ALA A 97 10.01 5.61 -13.20
CA ALA A 97 10.69 4.41 -12.70
C ALA A 97 9.89 3.72 -11.57
N PHE A 98 9.26 4.50 -10.69
CA PHE A 98 8.38 3.98 -9.64
C PHE A 98 7.14 3.30 -10.22
N VAL A 99 6.45 3.97 -11.14
CA VAL A 99 5.28 3.44 -11.86
C VAL A 99 5.62 2.14 -12.59
N ALA A 100 6.76 2.09 -13.28
CA ALA A 100 7.24 0.88 -13.96
C ALA A 100 7.43 -0.30 -12.99
N ARG A 101 7.97 -0.07 -11.78
CA ARG A 101 8.14 -1.12 -10.77
C ARG A 101 6.80 -1.63 -10.24
N ILE A 102 5.83 -0.75 -10.01
CA ILE A 102 4.49 -1.14 -9.53
C ILE A 102 3.77 -1.96 -10.60
N PHE A 103 3.81 -1.53 -11.86
CA PHE A 103 3.05 -2.14 -12.93
C PHE A 103 3.75 -3.31 -13.62
N ARG A 104 4.96 -3.67 -13.19
CA ARG A 104 5.67 -4.84 -13.72
C ARG A 104 4.82 -6.11 -13.73
N VAL A 105 4.00 -6.33 -12.69
CA VAL A 105 3.08 -7.48 -12.62
C VAL A 105 2.04 -7.46 -13.74
N LEU A 106 1.50 -6.29 -14.10
CA LEU A 106 0.54 -6.19 -15.20
C LEU A 106 1.21 -6.42 -16.56
N GLU A 107 2.46 -5.99 -16.70
CA GLU A 107 3.27 -6.26 -17.89
C GLU A 107 3.53 -7.76 -18.06
N GLU A 108 3.88 -8.45 -16.98
CA GLU A 108 4.06 -9.92 -16.95
C GLU A 108 2.76 -10.63 -17.33
N MET A 109 1.64 -10.24 -16.71
CA MET A 109 0.33 -10.80 -17.05
C MET A 109 -0.03 -10.58 -18.52
N ARG A 110 0.31 -9.42 -19.11
CA ARG A 110 0.09 -9.18 -20.54
C ARG A 110 0.99 -10.08 -21.38
N GLU A 111 2.27 -10.22 -21.04
CA GLU A 111 3.22 -11.08 -21.74
C GLU A 111 2.75 -12.53 -21.75
N GLU A 112 2.30 -13.06 -20.61
CA GLU A 112 1.73 -14.41 -20.49
C GLU A 112 0.51 -14.61 -21.44
N ILE A 113 -0.40 -13.63 -21.47
CA ILE A 113 -1.58 -13.67 -22.35
C ILE A 113 -1.17 -13.64 -23.83
N VAL A 114 -0.23 -12.77 -24.21
CA VAL A 114 0.24 -12.60 -25.59
C VAL A 114 1.00 -13.83 -26.09
N ASN A 115 1.79 -14.44 -25.21
CA ASN A 115 2.61 -15.60 -25.53
C ASN A 115 1.86 -16.94 -25.38
N GLU A 116 0.58 -16.90 -24.98
CA GLU A 116 -0.22 -18.09 -24.66
C GLU A 116 0.48 -19.00 -23.63
N GLU A 117 1.21 -18.39 -22.69
CA GLU A 117 1.94 -19.12 -21.66
C GLU A 117 0.94 -19.81 -20.73
N SER A 118 1.15 -21.11 -20.51
CA SER A 118 0.34 -21.93 -19.61
C SER A 118 1.19 -22.44 -18.45
N PRO A 119 0.55 -22.84 -17.33
CA PRO A 119 1.26 -23.52 -16.25
C PRO A 119 2.05 -24.76 -16.73
N GLU A 120 1.55 -25.49 -17.74
CA GLU A 120 2.28 -26.60 -18.34
C GLU A 120 3.53 -26.13 -19.09
N SER A 121 3.43 -25.05 -19.87
CA SER A 121 4.57 -24.45 -20.58
C SER A 121 5.67 -23.98 -19.61
N TYR A 122 5.30 -23.44 -18.45
CA TYR A 122 6.27 -23.06 -17.41
C TYR A 122 7.01 -24.28 -16.84
N LEU A 123 6.29 -25.36 -16.55
CA LEU A 123 6.88 -26.60 -16.04
C LEU A 123 7.85 -27.24 -17.05
N GLU A 124 7.52 -27.17 -18.35
CA GLU A 124 8.43 -27.64 -19.41
C GLU A 124 9.74 -26.85 -19.46
N VAL A 125 9.70 -25.53 -19.28
CA VAL A 125 10.90 -24.68 -19.22
C VAL A 125 11.75 -25.01 -18.00
N VAL A 126 11.11 -25.22 -16.85
CA VAL A 126 11.78 -25.61 -15.59
C VAL A 126 12.46 -26.96 -15.73
N ASP A 127 11.75 -27.96 -16.26
CA ASP A 127 12.29 -29.30 -16.48
C ASP A 127 13.47 -29.28 -17.47
N ARG A 128 13.38 -28.46 -18.52
CA ARG A 128 14.49 -28.26 -19.46
C ARG A 128 15.71 -27.67 -18.75
N ALA A 129 15.55 -26.61 -17.97
CA ALA A 129 16.65 -25.96 -17.25
C ALA A 129 17.34 -26.93 -16.27
N PHE A 130 16.58 -27.72 -15.51
CA PHE A 130 17.14 -28.73 -14.61
C PHE A 130 17.83 -29.88 -15.37
N SER A 131 17.36 -30.23 -16.57
CA SER A 131 17.99 -31.24 -17.41
C SER A 131 19.33 -30.81 -18.00
N GLU A 132 19.48 -29.52 -18.32
CA GLU A 132 20.72 -28.93 -18.84
C GLU A 132 21.76 -28.83 -17.72
N LEU A 133 21.36 -28.39 -16.52
CA LEU A 133 22.24 -28.33 -15.35
C LEU A 133 22.80 -29.70 -14.96
N ARG A 134 22.02 -30.78 -15.18
CA ARG A 134 22.46 -32.16 -14.93
C ARG A 134 23.44 -32.67 -16.01
N LYS A 135 23.43 -32.12 -17.23
CA LYS A 135 24.37 -32.52 -18.30
C LYS A 135 25.75 -31.88 -18.17
N GLU A 136 25.85 -30.76 -17.44
CA GLU A 136 27.11 -30.04 -17.22
C GLU A 136 27.87 -30.47 -15.96
N SER A 137 27.31 -31.37 -15.14
CA SER A 137 27.93 -31.92 -13.93
C SER A 137 28.37 -33.38 -14.08
#